data_AF-X0ZB20-F1
#
_entry.id   AF-X0ZB20-F1
#
_cell.length_a   1.000
_cell.length_b   1.000
_cell.length_c   1.000
_cell.angle_alpha   90.00
_cell.angle_beta   90.00
_cell.angle_gamma   90.00
#
_symmetry.space_group_name_H-M   'P 1'
#
loop_
_entity.id
_entity.type
_entity.pdbx_description
1 polymer ?
#
loop_
_entity_poly.entity_id
_entity_poly.type
_entity_poly.pdbx_seq_one_letter_code
_entity_poly.pdbx_strand_id
1 'polypeptide(L)'
;LNRTVTPDGQLRIGTETKLLIDAKYKGRPEQEQLIPPSPSREDLYEAAVFMGATNCSRILLVYPRVESTQATPAAIRVYRATLLGKEAIFCTSTVDLAALAQGHVEQLVTGLLCAIVQTLKA
;
A
#
# COMPACT_ATOMS: atom_id res chain seq x y z
N LEU A 1 9.93 21.98 13.56
CA LEU A 1 10.78 20.99 12.87
C LEU A 1 10.13 20.67 11.53
N ASN A 2 10.71 21.12 10.41
CA ASN A 2 10.26 20.68 9.09
C ASN A 2 10.67 19.22 8.92
N ARG A 3 9.72 18.30 9.06
CA ARG A 3 9.94 16.89 8.74
C ARG A 3 9.72 16.70 7.25
N THR A 4 10.74 16.20 6.56
CA THR A 4 10.58 15.68 5.20
C THR A 4 9.72 14.41 5.28
N VAL A 5 8.62 14.40 4.54
CA VAL A 5 7.75 13.23 4.43
C VAL A 5 8.15 12.51 3.15
N THR A 6 8.55 11.25 3.25
CA THR A 6 8.95 10.39 2.12
C THR A 6 8.17 9.09 2.16
N PRO A 7 7.80 8.52 1.00
CA PRO A 7 7.20 7.19 0.96
C PRO A 7 8.20 6.14 1.44
N ASP A 8 7.70 5.03 2.00
CA ASP A 8 8.55 3.91 2.43
C ASP A 8 9.27 3.22 1.25
N GLY A 9 8.63 3.22 0.08
CA GLY A 9 9.17 2.62 -1.13
C GLY A 9 8.69 3.32 -2.40
N GLN A 10 9.44 3.13 -3.47
CA GLN A 10 9.06 3.62 -4.79
C GLN A 10 9.59 2.72 -5.89
N LEU A 11 8.78 2.50 -6.92
CA LEU A 11 9.20 1.85 -8.16
C LEU A 11 9.47 2.92 -9.21
N ARG A 12 10.67 2.90 -9.77
CA ARG A 12 11.08 3.81 -10.84
C ARG A 12 11.41 3.03 -12.12
N ILE A 13 11.05 3.59 -13.26
CA ILE A 13 11.50 3.12 -14.58
C ILE A 13 12.29 4.28 -15.19
N GLY A 14 13.61 4.13 -15.26
CA GLY A 14 14.51 5.25 -15.54
C GLY A 14 14.42 6.32 -14.44
N THR A 15 14.16 7.57 -14.83
CA THR A 15 14.00 8.69 -13.89
C THR A 15 12.57 8.85 -13.37
N GLU A 16 11.59 8.18 -13.99
CA GLU A 16 10.16 8.37 -13.70
C GLU A 16 9.69 7.46 -12.56
N THR A 17 8.99 8.03 -11.58
CA THR A 17 8.34 7.26 -10.50
C THR A 17 6.98 6.74 -10.97
N LYS A 18 6.84 5.41 -11.04
CA LYS A 18 5.64 4.72 -11.55
C LYS A 18 4.68 4.26 -10.45
N LEU A 19 5.21 4.01 -9.26
CA LEU A 19 4.44 3.58 -8.11
C LEU A 19 5.11 4.06 -6.84
N LEU A 20 4.31 4.65 -5.96
CA LEU A 20 4.66 4.91 -4.57
C LEU A 20 4.17 3.74 -3.71
N ILE A 21 4.94 3.34 -2.71
CA ILE A 21 4.58 2.28 -1.77
C ILE A 21 4.73 2.84 -0.38
N ASP A 22 3.73 2.63 0.45
CA ASP A 22 3.72 3.15 1.80
C ASP A 22 3.00 2.18 2.75
N ALA A 23 3.67 1.80 3.83
CA ALA A 23 3.19 0.82 4.78
C ALA A 23 2.50 1.51 5.96
N LYS A 24 1.25 1.12 6.21
CA LYS A 24 0.40 1.74 7.24
C LYS A 24 0.06 0.75 8.34
N TYR A 25 0.59 0.97 9.54
CA TYR A 25 0.14 0.25 10.73
C TYR A 25 -1.05 0.98 11.36
N LYS A 26 -2.26 0.49 11.11
CA LYS A 26 -3.45 0.92 11.85
C LYS A 26 -3.54 0.00 13.06
N GLY A 27 -3.08 0.45 14.22
CA GLY A 27 -2.98 -0.34 15.46
C GLY A 27 -4.31 -0.82 16.06
N ARG A 28 -5.15 -1.47 15.25
CA ARG A 28 -6.27 -2.31 15.67
C ARG A 28 -5.78 -3.75 15.56
N PRO A 29 -5.38 -4.38 16.68
CA PRO A 29 -4.89 -5.77 16.69
C PRO A 29 -5.94 -6.77 16.22
N GLU A 30 -7.23 -6.40 16.27
CA GLU A 30 -8.32 -7.37 16.41
C GLU A 30 -9.11 -7.68 15.14
N GLN A 31 -8.68 -7.26 13.95
CA GLN A 31 -9.44 -7.54 12.75
C GLN A 31 -8.71 -8.52 11.84
N GLU A 32 -9.22 -9.76 11.83
CA GLU A 32 -9.12 -10.77 10.77
C GLU A 32 -9.71 -10.23 9.44
N GLN A 33 -9.40 -9.00 9.07
CA GLN A 33 -9.88 -8.39 7.85
C GLN A 33 -9.09 -9.02 6.69
N LEU A 34 -9.73 -10.02 6.09
CA LEU A 34 -9.37 -10.54 4.76
C LEU A 34 -9.41 -9.42 3.71
N ILE A 35 -10.25 -8.42 3.94
CA ILE A 35 -10.47 -7.30 3.03
C ILE A 35 -9.59 -6.11 3.47
N PRO A 36 -8.77 -5.54 2.57
CA PRO A 36 -7.97 -4.37 2.89
C PRO A 36 -8.83 -3.19 3.36
N PRO A 37 -8.38 -2.46 4.39
CA PRO A 37 -9.11 -1.30 4.89
C PRO A 37 -9.13 -0.20 3.84
N SER A 38 -10.19 0.61 3.87
CA SER A 38 -10.20 1.86 3.10
C SER A 38 -9.15 2.83 3.66
N PRO A 39 -8.48 3.63 2.81
CA PRO A 39 -7.55 4.64 3.27
C PRO A 39 -8.23 5.64 4.22
N SER A 40 -7.57 5.97 5.32
CA SER A 40 -8.01 7.06 6.20
C SER A 40 -7.69 8.42 5.59
N ARG A 41 -8.26 9.49 6.15
CA ARG A 41 -8.02 10.86 5.68
C ARG A 41 -6.54 11.24 5.77
N GLU A 42 -5.84 10.77 6.81
CA GLU A 42 -4.42 10.97 7.01
C GLU A 42 -3.60 10.30 5.92
N ASP A 43 -3.95 9.06 5.54
CA ASP A 43 -3.26 8.33 4.46
C ASP A 43 -3.43 9.05 3.12
N LEU A 44 -4.63 9.58 2.84
CA LEU A 44 -4.90 10.34 1.63
C LEU A 44 -4.12 11.66 1.58
N TYR A 45 -3.94 12.32 2.73
CA TYR A 45 -3.17 13.56 2.81
C TYR A 45 -1.68 13.31 2.55
N GLU A 46 -1.09 12.30 3.18
CA GLU A 46 0.31 11.93 2.94
C GLU A 46 0.54 11.47 1.50
N ALA A 47 -0.38 10.67 0.95
CA ALA A 47 -0.34 10.29 -0.46
C ALA A 47 -0.36 11.52 -1.39
N ALA A 48 -1.19 12.53 -1.11
CA ALA A 48 -1.21 13.77 -1.89
C ALA A 48 0.13 14.52 -1.85
N VAL A 49 0.78 14.56 -0.69
CA VAL A 49 2.11 15.15 -0.53
C VAL A 49 3.14 14.38 -1.37
N PHE A 50 3.15 13.05 -1.31
CA PHE A 50 4.07 12.22 -2.11
C PHE A 50 3.86 12.39 -3.61
N MET A 51 2.61 12.29 -4.06
CA MET A 51 2.25 12.43 -5.47
C MET A 51 2.61 13.81 -6.02
N GLY A 52 2.42 14.86 -5.21
CA GLY A 52 2.85 16.22 -5.54
C GLY A 52 4.37 16.33 -5.70
N ALA A 53 5.14 15.66 -4.85
CA ALA A 53 6.61 15.71 -4.87
C ALA A 53 7.25 14.87 -5.99
N THR A 54 6.63 13.75 -6.37
CA THR A 54 7.24 12.79 -7.33
C THR A 54 6.60 12.82 -8.73
N ASN A 55 5.56 13.64 -8.94
CA ASN A 55 4.71 13.62 -10.13
C ASN A 55 4.18 12.21 -10.50
N CYS A 56 3.94 11.38 -9.48
CA CYS A 56 3.34 10.06 -9.63
C CYS A 56 1.85 10.14 -9.26
N SER A 57 0.98 9.40 -9.95
CA SER A 57 -0.47 9.36 -9.67
C SER A 57 -0.93 8.05 -9.02
N ARG A 58 0.00 7.13 -8.71
CA ARG A 58 -0.31 5.79 -8.24
C ARG A 58 0.40 5.50 -6.92
N ILE A 59 -0.36 5.03 -5.94
CA ILE A 59 0.17 4.60 -4.65
C ILE A 59 -0.42 3.26 -4.23
N LEU A 60 0.42 2.39 -3.69
CA LEU A 60 0.03 1.17 -2.99
C LEU A 60 0.22 1.39 -1.49
N LEU A 61 -0.89 1.36 -0.75
CA LEU A 61 -0.93 1.36 0.69
C LEU A 61 -0.94 -0.08 1.20
N VAL A 62 0.07 -0.45 1.98
CA VAL A 62 0.24 -1.81 2.50
C VAL A 62 -0.15 -1.83 3.97
N TYR A 63 -1.14 -2.64 4.33
CA TYR A 63 -1.62 -2.80 5.69
C TYR A 63 -1.20 -4.17 6.22
N PRO A 64 -0.34 -4.24 7.25
CA PRO A 64 0.04 -5.50 7.85
C PRO A 64 -1.11 -6.08 8.67
N ARG A 65 -1.28 -7.40 8.62
CA ARG A 65 -2.11 -8.20 9.51
C ARG A 65 -1.19 -9.05 10.37
N VAL A 66 -1.36 -8.99 11.70
CA VAL A 66 -0.50 -9.67 12.68
C VAL A 66 -1.15 -10.90 13.29
N GLU A 67 -2.48 -10.99 13.29
CA GLU A 67 -3.23 -12.14 13.78
C GLU A 67 -3.92 -12.81 12.59
N SER A 68 -3.35 -13.92 12.13
CA SER A 68 -3.92 -14.72 11.06
C SER A 68 -3.85 -16.19 11.42
N THR A 69 -5.00 -16.84 11.43
CA THR A 69 -5.10 -18.30 11.57
C THR A 69 -4.92 -19.02 10.23
N GLN A 70 -4.98 -18.30 9.10
CA GLN A 70 -4.92 -18.88 7.75
C GLN A 70 -4.09 -18.03 6.78
N ALA A 71 -3.20 -18.66 6.03
CA ALA A 71 -2.52 -18.00 4.92
C ALA A 71 -3.56 -17.67 3.84
N THR A 72 -3.79 -16.38 3.58
CA THR A 72 -4.75 -15.92 2.57
C THR A 72 -4.02 -15.16 1.46
N PRO A 73 -4.44 -15.29 0.19
CA PRO A 73 -3.90 -14.49 -0.89
C PRO A 73 -4.01 -12.99 -0.58
N ALA A 74 -3.05 -12.20 -1.06
CA ALA A 74 -3.10 -10.74 -0.95
C ALA A 74 -4.35 -10.22 -1.67
N ALA A 75 -5.28 -9.67 -0.89
CA ALA A 75 -6.45 -8.99 -1.42
C ALA A 75 -6.09 -7.54 -1.78
N ILE A 76 -6.77 -6.98 -2.77
CA ILE A 76 -6.55 -5.59 -3.22
C ILE A 76 -7.87 -4.89 -3.42
N ARG A 77 -7.91 -3.63 -3.02
CA ARG A 77 -8.98 -2.71 -3.39
C ARG A 77 -8.38 -1.52 -4.10
N VAL A 78 -9.06 -1.10 -5.17
CA VAL A 78 -8.67 0.04 -5.99
C VAL A 78 -9.64 1.18 -5.71
N TYR A 79 -9.09 2.36 -5.47
CA TYR A 79 -9.83 3.60 -5.30
C TYR A 79 -9.31 4.60 -6.32
N ARG A 80 -10.22 5.36 -6.91
CA ARG A 80 -9.90 6.52 -7.74
C ARG A 80 -10.40 7.75 -7.01
N ALA A 81 -9.55 8.76 -6.90
CA ALA A 81 -9.95 10.06 -6.38
C ALA A 81 -9.23 11.17 -7.13
N THR A 82 -9.63 12.40 -6.85
CA THR A 82 -8.91 13.59 -7.30
C THR A 82 -8.19 14.18 -6.10
N LEU A 83 -6.85 14.19 -6.14
CA LEU A 83 -6.02 14.84 -5.13
C LEU A 83 -5.36 16.07 -5.74
N LEU A 84 -5.53 17.23 -5.09
CA LEU A 84 -4.90 18.49 -5.52
C LEU A 84 -5.13 18.80 -7.02
N GLY A 85 -6.31 18.46 -7.53
CA GLY A 85 -6.68 18.66 -8.95
C GLY A 85 -6.12 17.63 -9.93
N LYS A 86 -5.44 16.58 -9.49
CA LYS A 86 -4.93 15.47 -10.32
C LYS A 86 -5.67 14.17 -10.02
N GLU A 87 -5.83 13.33 -11.03
CA GLU A 87 -6.30 11.96 -10.80
C GLU A 87 -5.27 11.17 -9.99
N ALA A 88 -5.76 10.46 -8.99
CA ALA A 88 -4.98 9.62 -8.10
C ALA A 88 -5.62 8.24 -8.00
N ILE A 89 -4.78 7.21 -8.12
CA ILE A 89 -5.16 5.81 -7.97
C ILE A 89 -4.49 5.29 -6.70
N PHE A 90 -5.32 4.79 -5.78
CA PHE A 90 -4.89 4.16 -4.55
C PHE A 90 -5.24 2.70 -4.63
N CYS A 91 -4.25 1.87 -4.38
CA CYS A 91 -4.49 0.48 -4.10
C CYS A 91 -4.21 0.23 -2.62
N THR A 92 -5.07 -0.52 -1.96
CA THR A 92 -4.84 -0.97 -0.59
C THR A 92 -4.69 -2.47 -0.62
N SER A 93 -3.65 -3.00 0.02
CA SER A 93 -3.45 -4.44 0.14
C SER A 93 -3.13 -4.83 1.57
N THR A 94 -3.51 -6.04 1.95
CA THR A 94 -3.16 -6.65 3.24
C THR A 94 -1.99 -7.60 3.07
N VAL A 95 -1.06 -7.56 4.03
CA VAL A 95 0.08 -8.47 4.10
C VAL A 95 0.05 -9.21 5.42
N ASP A 96 0.01 -10.54 5.35
CA ASP A 96 0.00 -11.41 6.51
C ASP A 96 1.41 -11.55 7.09
N LEU A 97 1.68 -10.84 8.19
CA LEU A 97 2.95 -10.94 8.91
C LEU A 97 3.04 -12.19 9.79
N ALA A 98 1.91 -12.82 10.17
CA ALA A 98 1.96 -14.09 10.89
C ALA A 98 2.54 -15.20 10.00
N ALA A 99 2.23 -15.16 8.70
CA ALA A 99 2.85 -16.04 7.70
C ALA A 99 4.39 -15.88 7.67
N LEU A 100 4.90 -14.65 7.84
CA LEU A 100 6.35 -14.42 7.92
C LEU A 100 6.99 -15.13 9.12
N ALA A 101 6.35 -15.06 10.30
CA ALA A 101 6.82 -15.74 11.50
C ALA A 101 6.83 -17.28 11.36
N GLN A 102 5.99 -17.83 10.49
CA GLN A 102 5.92 -19.26 10.18
C GLN A 102 6.88 -19.69 9.06
N GLY A 103 7.69 -18.76 8.51
CA GLY A 103 8.64 -19.06 7.43
C GLY A 103 8.05 -19.00 6.01
N HIS A 104 6.81 -18.54 5.84
CA HIS A 104 6.12 -18.42 4.55
C HIS A 104 6.48 -17.13 3.80
N VAL A 105 7.78 -16.85 3.64
CA VAL A 105 8.29 -15.63 2.98
C VAL A 105 7.84 -15.56 1.52
N GLU A 106 7.84 -16.69 0.80
CA GLU A 106 7.51 -16.75 -0.62
C GLU A 106 6.07 -16.33 -0.90
N GLN A 107 5.13 -16.73 -0.04
CA GLN A 107 3.72 -16.36 -0.14
C GLN A 107 3.54 -14.84 0.05
N LEU A 108 4.26 -14.26 1.01
CA LEU A 108 4.27 -12.83 1.26
C LEU A 108 4.82 -12.05 0.05
N VAL A 109 5.96 -12.48 -0.48
CA VAL A 109 6.58 -11.86 -1.67
C VAL A 109 5.65 -11.96 -2.88
N THR A 110 5.05 -13.13 -3.10
CA THR A 110 4.11 -13.35 -4.21
C THR A 110 2.88 -12.45 -4.08
N GLY A 111 2.34 -12.32 -2.87
CA GLY A 111 1.20 -11.43 -2.59
C GLY A 111 1.53 -9.96 -2.88
N LEU A 112 2.68 -9.48 -2.40
CA LEU A 112 3.15 -8.12 -2.66
C LEU A 112 3.40 -7.86 -4.15
N LEU A 113 4.02 -8.80 -4.86
CA LEU A 113 4.25 -8.69 -6.30
C LEU A 113 2.94 -8.63 -7.08
N CYS A 114 1.97 -9.48 -6.72
CA CYS A 114 0.62 -9.41 -7.28
C CYS A 114 0.03 -8.01 -7.06
N ALA A 115 0.23 -7.44 -5.86
CA ALA A 115 -0.28 -6.13 -5.55
C ALA A 115 0.34 -4.97 -6.31
N ILE A 116 1.65 -5.01 -6.49
CA ILE A 116 2.36 -4.06 -7.34
C ILE A 116 1.84 -4.15 -8.78
N VAL A 117 1.76 -5.36 -9.34
CA VAL A 117 1.31 -5.56 -10.73
C VAL A 117 -0.12 -5.07 -10.95
N GLN A 118 -1.04 -5.37 -10.03
CA GLN A 118 -2.42 -4.91 -10.14
C GLN A 118 -2.53 -3.38 -10.01
N THR A 119 -1.76 -2.76 -9.12
CA THR A 119 -1.72 -1.29 -8.98
C THR A 119 -1.20 -0.62 -10.24
N LEU A 120 -0.20 -1.21 -10.90
CA LEU A 120 0.34 -0.71 -12.16
C LEU A 120 -0.62 -0.88 -13.35
N LYS A 121 -1.63 -1.75 -13.24
CA LYS A 121 -2.64 -2.00 -14.29
C LYS A 121 -3.93 -1.19 -14.09
N ALA A 122 -4.19 -0.68 -12.89
CA ALA A 122 -5.35 0.16 -12.55
C ALA A 122 -5.26 1.54 -13.21
#